data_AF-A0A6P0MDK2-F1
#
_entry.id   AF-A0A6P0MDK2-F1
#
_cell.length_a   1.000
_cell.length_b   1.000
_cell.length_c   1.000
_cell.angle_alpha   90.00
_cell.angle_beta   90.00
_cell.angle_gamma   90.00
#
_symmetry.space_group_name_H-M   'P 1'
#
loop_
_entity.id
_entity.type
_entity.pdbx_description
1 polymer ?
#
loop_
_entity_poly.entity_id
_entity_poly.type
_entity_poly.pdbx_seq_one_letter_code
_entity_poly.pdbx_strand_id
1 'polypeptide(L)'
;KGNLATEGSVAKITGVKNPQITGPARVFESEEACLDAILAGKINSGDVIVVRYEGPKGGPGMREMLAPTSAIIGAGLGDSVGLITDGRFSGGTYGMVVGHVAPEAAVGGAIALVQEGDMITIDAHQRSLQLNLSDQELEQRRASWQPPKPRYTTGVLAKYATLVSSSSVGAVTDLDLD
;
A
#
# COMPACT_ATOMS: atom_id res chain seq x y z
N LYS A 1 -7.95 2.50 -9.24
CA LYS A 1 -8.77 3.45 -8.42
C LYS A 1 -9.83 2.66 -7.66
N GLY A 2 -10.44 3.23 -6.62
CA GLY A 2 -11.54 2.61 -5.86
C GLY A 2 -11.63 3.24 -4.49
N ASN A 3 -12.46 2.74 -3.57
CA ASN A 3 -12.54 3.35 -2.23
C ASN A 3 -11.21 3.27 -1.46
N LEU A 4 -10.37 2.27 -1.75
CA LEU A 4 -9.05 2.10 -1.15
C LEU A 4 -7.97 3.01 -1.78
N ALA A 5 -8.23 3.54 -2.98
CA ALA A 5 -7.32 4.37 -3.77
C ALA A 5 -8.11 5.40 -4.60
N THR A 6 -8.66 6.42 -3.94
CA THR A 6 -9.58 7.38 -4.54
C THR A 6 -8.87 8.31 -5.54
N GLU A 7 -7.61 8.67 -5.28
CA GLU A 7 -6.80 9.45 -6.22
C GLU A 7 -6.18 8.58 -7.30
N GLY A 8 -5.79 7.35 -6.97
CA GLY A 8 -5.18 6.44 -7.92
C GLY A 8 -4.24 5.43 -7.29
N SER A 9 -3.77 4.51 -8.11
CA SER A 9 -2.70 3.56 -7.82
C SER A 9 -2.13 3.03 -9.13
N VAL A 10 -0.95 2.41 -9.09
CA VAL A 10 -0.26 1.87 -10.27
C VAL A 10 0.00 0.39 -10.06
N ALA A 11 -0.30 -0.42 -11.07
CA ALA A 11 -0.03 -1.86 -11.07
C ALA A 11 0.59 -2.28 -12.41
N LYS A 12 1.62 -3.12 -12.37
CA LYS A 12 2.19 -3.74 -13.57
C LYS A 12 1.48 -5.08 -13.80
N ILE A 13 0.70 -5.17 -14.88
CA ILE A 13 -0.16 -6.34 -15.17
C ILE A 13 0.47 -7.34 -16.16
N THR A 14 1.63 -7.00 -16.74
CA THR A 14 2.32 -7.90 -17.68
C THR A 14 2.82 -9.14 -16.97
N GLY A 15 2.46 -10.32 -17.49
CA GLY A 15 2.89 -11.61 -16.94
C GLY A 15 2.03 -12.14 -15.77
N VAL A 16 0.98 -11.41 -15.38
CA VAL A 16 0.01 -11.85 -14.39
C VAL A 16 -1.01 -12.78 -15.06
N LYS A 17 -1.08 -14.05 -14.60
CA LYS A 17 -1.98 -15.05 -15.19
C LYS A 17 -3.46 -14.77 -14.87
N ASN A 18 -3.73 -14.45 -13.60
CA ASN A 18 -5.06 -14.14 -13.09
C ASN A 18 -5.04 -12.72 -12.53
N PRO A 19 -5.46 -11.70 -13.30
CA PRO A 19 -5.31 -10.30 -12.91
C PRO A 19 -6.46 -9.84 -11.98
N GLN A 20 -6.88 -10.73 -11.09
CA GLN A 20 -7.93 -10.50 -10.09
C GLN A 20 -7.65 -11.35 -8.85
N ILE A 21 -7.75 -10.75 -7.66
CA ILE A 21 -7.70 -11.46 -6.38
C ILE A 21 -8.62 -10.78 -5.38
N THR A 22 -9.35 -11.59 -4.60
CA THR A 22 -10.08 -11.15 -3.42
C THR A 22 -9.64 -11.99 -2.23
N GLY A 23 -9.22 -11.34 -1.15
CA GLY A 23 -8.62 -12.04 -0.01
C GLY A 23 -8.59 -11.22 1.27
N PRO A 24 -8.34 -11.87 2.42
CA PRO A 24 -8.22 -11.20 3.70
C PRO A 24 -6.93 -10.36 3.76
N ALA A 25 -7.03 -9.17 4.34
CA ALA A 25 -5.91 -8.26 4.50
C ALA A 25 -4.90 -8.76 5.54
N ARG A 26 -3.61 -8.69 5.20
CA ARG A 26 -2.48 -8.84 6.13
C ARG A 26 -1.78 -7.49 6.21
N VAL A 27 -1.89 -6.79 7.33
CA VAL A 27 -1.53 -5.37 7.42
C VAL A 27 -0.20 -5.17 8.13
N PHE A 28 0.69 -4.40 7.49
CA PHE A 28 2.02 -4.09 7.99
C PHE A 28 2.31 -2.60 7.88
N GLU A 29 2.88 -2.04 8.94
CA GLU A 29 3.19 -0.62 9.06
C GLU A 29 4.61 -0.25 8.56
N SER A 30 5.37 -1.24 8.11
CA SER A 30 6.67 -1.06 7.47
C SER A 30 7.08 -2.25 6.61
N GLU A 31 8.05 -2.04 5.71
CA GLU A 31 8.68 -3.11 4.92
C GLU A 31 9.25 -4.23 5.81
N GLU A 32 9.91 -3.86 6.90
CA GLU A 32 10.59 -4.78 7.81
C GLU A 32 9.59 -5.73 8.47
N ALA A 33 8.47 -5.20 8.99
CA ALA A 33 7.43 -6.03 9.61
C ALA A 33 6.78 -6.99 8.61
N CYS A 34 6.59 -6.55 7.36
CA CYS A 34 6.09 -7.38 6.27
C CYS A 34 7.07 -8.52 5.95
N LEU A 35 8.35 -8.19 5.78
CA LEU A 35 9.40 -9.15 5.49
C LEU A 35 9.49 -10.22 6.59
N ASP A 36 9.52 -9.81 7.86
CA ASP A 36 9.58 -10.72 9.00
C ASP A 36 8.39 -11.69 9.02
N ALA A 37 7.18 -11.23 8.69
CA ALA A 37 6.00 -12.08 8.63
C ALA A 37 6.05 -13.10 7.47
N ILE A 38 6.56 -12.70 6.31
CA ILE A 38 6.76 -13.59 5.17
C ILE A 38 7.78 -14.68 5.52
N LEU A 39 8.93 -14.29 6.06
CA LEU A 39 10.00 -15.21 6.44
C LEU A 39 9.61 -16.15 7.59
N ALA A 40 8.72 -15.70 8.47
CA ALA A 40 8.13 -16.53 9.52
C ALA A 40 6.99 -17.46 9.04
N GLY A 41 6.68 -17.48 7.74
CA GLY A 41 5.63 -18.32 7.17
C GLY A 41 4.22 -17.93 7.62
N LYS A 42 3.99 -16.65 7.93
CA LYS A 42 2.68 -16.15 8.42
C LYS A 42 1.74 -15.71 7.30
N ILE A 43 2.21 -15.71 6.06
CA ILE A 43 1.42 -15.36 4.86
C ILE A 43 0.93 -16.63 4.19
N ASN A 44 -0.34 -16.66 3.84
CA ASN A 44 -0.98 -17.80 3.18
C ASN A 44 -1.38 -17.46 1.74
N SER A 45 -1.55 -18.50 0.93
CA SER A 45 -2.20 -18.38 -0.37
C SER A 45 -3.59 -17.75 -0.21
N GLY A 46 -3.90 -16.76 -1.05
CA GLY A 46 -5.14 -15.99 -1.02
C GLY A 46 -5.06 -14.69 -0.22
N ASP A 47 -4.00 -14.45 0.57
CA ASP A 47 -3.86 -13.23 1.34
C ASP A 47 -3.67 -11.98 0.45
N VAL A 48 -4.15 -10.83 0.93
CA VAL A 48 -3.83 -9.51 0.38
C VAL A 48 -2.95 -8.74 1.36
N ILE A 49 -1.67 -8.66 1.06
CA ILE A 49 -0.66 -8.00 1.88
C ILE A 49 -0.73 -6.50 1.68
N VAL A 50 -0.86 -5.75 2.77
CA VAL A 50 -0.92 -4.29 2.80
C VAL A 50 0.31 -3.78 3.53
N VAL A 51 1.22 -3.11 2.81
CA VAL A 51 2.37 -2.42 3.42
C VAL A 51 2.11 -0.93 3.34
N ARG A 52 1.85 -0.29 4.47
CA ARG A 52 1.42 1.12 4.52
C ARG A 52 2.37 1.97 5.35
N TYR A 53 2.18 3.30 5.28
CA TYR A 53 3.11 4.29 5.82
C TYR A 53 4.50 4.21 5.17
N GLU A 54 4.56 3.79 3.91
CA GLU A 54 5.75 3.78 3.07
C GLU A 54 5.64 4.78 1.91
N GLY A 55 4.60 5.62 1.92
CA GLY A 55 4.36 6.69 0.94
C GLY A 55 5.29 7.89 1.07
N PRO A 56 5.07 8.94 0.26
CA PRO A 56 5.90 10.16 0.26
C PRO A 56 6.10 10.78 1.64
N LYS A 57 5.05 10.96 2.44
CA LYS A 57 5.14 11.52 3.80
C LYS A 57 5.35 10.44 4.86
N GLY A 58 4.73 9.28 4.71
CA GLY A 58 4.75 8.20 5.69
C GLY A 58 6.12 7.55 5.86
N GLY A 59 6.82 7.29 4.76
CA GLY A 59 8.14 6.65 4.74
C GLY A 59 9.17 7.40 5.60
N PRO A 60 9.38 8.71 5.38
CA PRO A 60 9.12 9.51 4.17
C PRO A 60 10.03 9.11 2.99
N GLY A 61 9.74 9.63 1.79
CA GLY A 61 10.57 9.45 0.59
C GLY A 61 10.08 8.37 -0.37
N MET A 62 8.94 7.74 -0.08
CA MET A 62 8.31 6.74 -0.94
C MET A 62 9.31 5.67 -1.41
N ARG A 63 9.95 4.95 -0.46
CA ARG A 63 11.04 4.01 -0.79
C ARG A 63 10.57 2.89 -1.72
N GLU A 64 11.53 2.31 -2.43
CA GLU A 64 11.29 1.12 -3.25
C GLU A 64 11.59 -0.13 -2.43
N MET A 65 10.63 -1.04 -2.36
CA MET A 65 10.71 -2.27 -1.57
C MET A 65 10.88 -3.48 -2.48
N LEU A 66 12.07 -4.10 -2.47
CA LEU A 66 12.36 -5.34 -3.22
C LEU A 66 12.25 -6.58 -2.32
N ALA A 67 12.48 -6.43 -1.02
CA ALA A 67 12.56 -7.58 -0.12
C ALA A 67 11.22 -8.32 0.00
N PRO A 68 10.05 -7.66 0.14
CA PRO A 68 8.76 -8.35 0.22
C PRO A 68 8.42 -9.16 -1.04
N THR A 69 8.61 -8.57 -2.23
CA THR A 69 8.31 -9.26 -3.50
C THR A 69 9.21 -10.47 -3.70
N SER A 70 10.51 -10.35 -3.40
CA SER A 70 11.48 -11.44 -3.49
C SER A 70 11.18 -12.57 -2.50
N ALA A 71 10.82 -12.23 -1.26
CA ALA A 71 10.49 -13.19 -0.22
C ALA A 71 9.21 -13.98 -0.54
N ILE A 72 8.18 -13.32 -1.09
CA ILE A 72 6.94 -13.98 -1.53
C ILE A 72 7.20 -14.98 -2.67
N ILE A 73 8.07 -14.65 -3.62
CA ILE A 73 8.49 -15.60 -4.67
C ILE A 73 9.23 -16.77 -4.04
N GLY A 74 10.17 -16.52 -3.13
CA GLY A 74 10.93 -17.57 -2.43
C GLY A 74 10.04 -18.50 -1.59
N ALA A 75 8.95 -17.98 -1.05
CA ALA A 75 7.93 -18.76 -0.32
C ALA A 75 6.99 -19.56 -1.25
N GLY A 76 7.11 -19.42 -2.58
CA GLY A 76 6.24 -20.11 -3.54
C GLY A 76 4.83 -19.53 -3.64
N LEU A 77 4.61 -18.30 -3.14
CA LEU A 77 3.30 -17.64 -3.11
C LEU A 77 3.13 -16.60 -4.24
N GLY A 78 4.07 -16.55 -5.18
CA GLY A 78 4.22 -15.48 -6.16
C GLY A 78 3.01 -15.20 -7.05
N ASP A 79 2.13 -16.19 -7.29
CA ASP A 79 0.91 -16.07 -8.10
C ASP A 79 -0.39 -16.23 -7.30
N SER A 80 -0.29 -16.37 -5.97
CA SER A 80 -1.43 -16.67 -5.10
C SER A 80 -1.75 -15.58 -4.08
N VAL A 81 -0.98 -14.49 -4.01
CA VAL A 81 -1.24 -13.36 -3.10
C VAL A 81 -1.31 -12.02 -3.85
N GLY A 82 -1.96 -11.05 -3.23
CA GLY A 82 -1.96 -9.65 -3.65
C GLY A 82 -1.02 -8.83 -2.78
N LEU A 83 -0.31 -7.87 -3.35
CA LEU A 83 0.52 -6.91 -2.63
C LEU A 83 0.05 -5.49 -2.96
N ILE A 84 -0.22 -4.70 -1.93
CA ILE A 84 -0.59 -3.29 -2.07
C ILE A 84 0.26 -2.41 -1.15
N THR A 85 0.63 -1.22 -1.64
CA THR A 85 1.35 -0.23 -0.84
C THR A 85 1.08 1.20 -1.28
N ASP A 86 1.14 2.14 -0.33
CA ASP A 86 1.25 3.57 -0.60
C ASP A 86 2.67 4.00 -1.01
N GLY A 87 3.67 3.13 -0.84
CA GLY A 87 5.03 3.26 -1.34
C GLY A 87 5.23 2.69 -2.76
N ARG A 88 6.39 2.08 -2.99
CA ARG A 88 6.75 1.44 -4.27
C ARG A 88 7.29 0.03 -4.04
N PHE A 89 6.97 -0.88 -4.96
CA PHE A 89 7.60 -2.20 -5.02
C PHE A 89 8.59 -2.28 -6.17
N SER A 90 9.70 -2.99 -5.95
CA SER A 90 10.61 -3.43 -7.00
C SER A 90 10.43 -4.91 -7.28
N GLY A 91 10.83 -5.34 -8.48
CA GLY A 91 10.70 -6.73 -8.91
C GLY A 91 9.27 -7.10 -9.30
N GLY A 92 9.14 -7.89 -10.37
CA GLY A 92 7.85 -8.47 -10.75
C GLY A 92 7.61 -9.74 -9.95
N THR A 93 6.45 -9.88 -9.31
CA THR A 93 5.91 -11.18 -8.97
C THR A 93 5.01 -11.67 -10.11
N TYR A 94 4.60 -12.94 -10.07
CA TYR A 94 3.60 -13.46 -11.02
C TYR A 94 2.16 -13.10 -10.62
N GLY A 95 2.00 -12.37 -9.52
CA GLY A 95 0.73 -12.00 -8.89
C GLY A 95 0.44 -10.50 -8.97
N MET A 96 -0.60 -10.07 -8.28
CA MET A 96 -1.07 -8.69 -8.32
C MET A 96 -0.25 -7.79 -7.40
N VAL A 97 0.61 -6.94 -7.97
CA VAL A 97 1.42 -5.95 -7.25
C VAL A 97 0.96 -4.54 -7.58
N VAL A 98 0.53 -3.80 -6.56
CA VAL A 98 -0.01 -2.45 -6.66
C VAL A 98 0.80 -1.52 -5.76
N GLY A 99 1.37 -0.47 -6.34
CA GLY A 99 2.03 0.62 -5.60
C GLY A 99 1.31 1.95 -5.78
N HIS A 100 1.88 2.99 -5.20
CA HIS A 100 1.40 4.38 -5.36
C HIS A 100 -0.07 4.55 -4.93
N VAL A 101 -0.56 3.74 -3.99
CA VAL A 101 -1.93 3.89 -3.47
C VAL A 101 -2.08 5.28 -2.85
N ALA A 102 -2.97 6.07 -3.44
CA ALA A 102 -3.21 7.46 -3.06
C ALA A 102 -4.71 7.70 -2.77
N PRO A 103 -5.06 8.44 -1.69
CA PRO A 103 -4.15 9.09 -0.74
C PRO A 103 -3.36 8.09 0.13
N GLU A 104 -2.14 8.44 0.52
CA GLU A 104 -1.28 7.57 1.35
C GLU A 104 -1.80 7.43 2.79
N ALA A 105 -1.28 6.46 3.54
CA ALA A 105 -1.76 6.21 4.90
C ALA A 105 -1.48 7.38 5.85
N ALA A 106 -0.33 8.05 5.70
CA ALA A 106 0.08 9.14 6.59
C ALA A 106 -0.84 10.36 6.56
N VAL A 107 -1.65 10.52 5.50
CA VAL A 107 -2.63 11.62 5.35
C VAL A 107 -4.07 11.15 5.51
N GLY A 108 -4.28 9.92 6.01
CA GLY A 108 -5.63 9.40 6.30
C GLY A 108 -6.35 8.83 5.07
N GLY A 109 -5.59 8.42 4.04
CA GLY A 109 -6.13 7.62 2.95
C GLY A 109 -6.78 6.33 3.47
N ALA A 110 -7.71 5.76 2.71
CA ALA A 110 -8.44 4.55 3.14
C ALA A 110 -7.50 3.36 3.46
N ILE A 111 -6.30 3.31 2.87
CA ILE A 111 -5.26 2.33 3.22
C ILE A 111 -4.83 2.38 4.69
N ALA A 112 -4.93 3.55 5.35
CA ALA A 112 -4.70 3.69 6.80
C ALA A 112 -5.79 3.06 7.67
N LEU A 113 -6.95 2.75 7.09
CA LEU A 113 -8.15 2.29 7.79
C LEU A 113 -8.36 0.78 7.68
N VAL A 114 -7.59 0.12 6.82
CA VAL A 114 -7.58 -1.34 6.68
C VAL A 114 -7.16 -1.96 8.01
N GLN A 115 -7.90 -2.98 8.43
CA GLN A 115 -7.62 -3.82 9.58
C GLN A 115 -7.35 -5.25 9.13
N GLU A 116 -6.65 -6.01 9.97
CA GLU A 116 -6.34 -7.42 9.72
C GLU A 116 -7.62 -8.22 9.43
N GLY A 117 -7.61 -8.97 8.34
CA GLY A 117 -8.74 -9.81 7.94
C GLY A 117 -9.82 -9.11 7.10
N ASP A 118 -9.78 -7.79 6.93
CA ASP A 118 -10.70 -7.11 6.02
C ASP A 118 -10.57 -7.68 4.60
N MET A 119 -11.68 -7.87 3.90
CA MET A 119 -11.63 -8.38 2.53
C MET A 119 -11.24 -7.25 1.57
N ILE A 120 -10.20 -7.47 0.76
CA ILE A 120 -9.76 -6.53 -0.29
C ILE A 120 -9.90 -7.21 -1.64
N THR A 121 -10.40 -6.47 -2.62
CA THR A 121 -10.47 -6.89 -4.03
C THR A 121 -9.52 -6.04 -4.87
N ILE A 122 -8.60 -6.70 -5.57
CA ILE A 122 -7.78 -6.11 -6.63
C ILE A 122 -8.29 -6.67 -7.96
N ASP A 123 -8.78 -5.82 -8.84
CA ASP A 123 -9.35 -6.25 -10.13
C ASP A 123 -8.80 -5.38 -11.27
N ALA A 124 -7.90 -5.95 -12.08
CA ALA A 124 -7.32 -5.22 -13.19
C ALA A 124 -8.27 -5.10 -14.39
N HIS A 125 -9.25 -6.00 -14.54
CA HIS A 125 -10.26 -5.89 -15.59
C HIS A 125 -11.14 -4.67 -15.36
N GLN A 126 -11.56 -4.45 -14.12
CA GLN A 126 -12.33 -3.28 -13.72
C GLN A 126 -11.45 -2.06 -13.41
N ARG A 127 -10.12 -2.23 -13.34
CA ARG A 127 -9.15 -1.23 -12.89
C ARG A 127 -9.50 -0.70 -11.49
N SER A 128 -10.02 -1.59 -10.65
CA SER A 128 -10.56 -1.31 -9.34
C SER A 128 -9.67 -1.85 -8.21
N LEU A 129 -9.58 -1.09 -7.12
CA LEU A 129 -8.95 -1.49 -5.85
C LEU A 129 -9.92 -1.16 -4.73
N GLN A 130 -10.55 -2.18 -4.15
CA GLN A 130 -11.64 -2.02 -3.18
C GLN A 130 -11.31 -2.65 -1.83
N LEU A 131 -11.64 -1.92 -0.78
CA LEU A 131 -11.81 -2.43 0.57
C LEU A 131 -13.29 -2.77 0.74
N ASN A 132 -13.61 -4.04 0.97
CA ASN A 132 -14.98 -4.55 0.97
C ASN A 132 -15.64 -4.31 2.34
N LEU A 133 -15.79 -3.04 2.72
CA LEU A 133 -16.49 -2.57 3.90
C LEU A 133 -17.66 -1.68 3.50
N SER A 134 -18.64 -1.55 4.39
CA SER A 134 -19.68 -0.53 4.22
C SER A 134 -19.10 0.88 4.36
N ASP A 135 -19.69 1.85 3.66
CA ASP A 135 -19.29 3.26 3.78
C ASP A 135 -19.43 3.76 5.23
N GLN A 136 -20.43 3.28 5.96
CA GLN A 136 -20.66 3.63 7.37
C GLN A 136 -19.48 3.18 8.25
N GLU A 137 -19.02 1.95 8.08
CA GLU A 137 -17.89 1.44 8.86
C GLU A 137 -16.59 2.14 8.48
N LEU A 138 -16.38 2.40 7.20
CA LEU A 138 -15.20 3.14 6.73
C LEU A 138 -15.16 4.55 7.32
N GLU A 139 -16.30 5.23 7.40
CA GLU A 139 -16.41 6.57 8.00
C GLU A 139 -16.19 6.55 9.52
N GLN A 140 -16.71 5.54 10.22
CA GLN A 140 -16.46 5.37 11.66
C GLN A 140 -14.96 5.17 11.95
N ARG A 141 -14.28 4.35 11.14
CA ARG A 141 -12.83 4.15 11.25
C ARG A 141 -12.08 5.43 10.92
N ARG A 142 -12.51 6.17 9.90
CA ARG A 142 -11.93 7.47 9.51
C ARG A 142 -12.05 8.50 10.64
N ALA A 143 -13.20 8.60 11.29
CA ALA A 143 -13.43 9.50 12.41
C ALA A 143 -12.55 9.19 13.64
N SER A 144 -12.15 7.93 13.80
CA SER A 144 -11.28 7.48 14.90
C SER A 144 -9.79 7.52 14.55
N TRP A 145 -9.44 7.75 13.28
CA TRP A 145 -8.06 7.75 12.82
C TRP A 145 -7.33 9.01 13.30
N GLN A 146 -6.09 8.83 13.74
CA GLN A 146 -5.19 9.91 14.10
C GLN A 146 -3.91 9.82 13.27
N PRO A 147 -3.39 10.96 12.78
CA PRO A 147 -2.14 10.96 12.03
C PRO A 147 -0.99 10.45 12.91
N PRO A 148 -0.12 9.56 12.38
CA PRO A 148 1.03 9.08 13.12
C PRO A 148 2.03 10.22 13.35
N LYS A 149 2.88 10.04 14.37
CA LYS A 149 4.01 10.97 14.58
C LYS A 149 5.00 10.83 13.42
N PRO A 150 5.58 11.94 12.92
CA PRO A 150 6.63 11.88 11.91
C PRO A 150 7.82 11.04 12.40
N ARG A 151 8.32 10.13 11.55
CA ARG A 151 9.52 9.32 11.84
C ARG A 151 10.78 10.19 11.98
N TYR A 152 10.84 11.29 11.23
CA TYR A 152 11.92 12.28 11.27
C TYR A 152 11.32 13.66 11.50
N THR A 153 11.76 14.35 12.55
CA THR A 153 11.28 15.70 12.91
C THR A 153 12.23 16.81 12.49
N THR A 154 13.44 16.47 12.05
CA THR A 154 14.46 17.41 11.56
C THR A 154 15.21 16.83 10.35
N GLY A 155 16.06 17.64 9.71
CA GLY A 155 16.88 17.22 8.58
C GLY A 155 16.12 17.13 7.25
N VAL A 156 16.78 16.54 6.25
CA VAL A 156 16.28 16.53 4.86
C VAL A 156 14.96 15.76 4.71
N LEU A 157 14.79 14.64 5.42
CA LEU A 157 13.56 13.85 5.35
C LEU A 157 12.37 14.57 5.99
N ALA A 158 12.59 15.33 7.07
CA ALA A 158 11.56 16.19 7.63
C ALA A 158 11.15 17.29 6.65
N LYS A 159 12.13 17.97 6.02
CA LYS A 159 11.85 18.95 4.96
C LYS A 159 11.05 18.34 3.80
N TYR A 160 11.45 17.17 3.33
CA TYR A 160 10.77 16.45 2.27
C TYR A 160 9.32 16.11 2.66
N ALA A 161 9.10 15.49 3.81
CA ALA A 161 7.76 15.11 4.28
C ALA A 161 6.82 16.33 4.43
N THR A 162 7.35 17.48 4.83
CA THR A 162 6.58 18.73 4.91
C THR A 162 6.12 19.19 3.53
N LEU A 163 7.01 19.18 2.53
CA LEU A 163 6.78 19.81 1.23
C LEU A 163 6.17 18.89 0.16
N VAL A 164 6.39 17.58 0.26
CA VAL A 164 6.06 16.65 -0.82
C VAL A 164 4.53 16.54 -1.01
N SER A 165 4.12 16.52 -2.28
CA SER A 165 2.74 16.28 -2.71
C SER A 165 2.41 14.78 -2.83
N SER A 166 1.17 14.44 -3.18
CA SER A 166 0.72 13.06 -3.37
C SER A 166 1.48 12.36 -4.51
N SER A 167 1.62 11.04 -4.42
CA SER A 167 2.16 10.23 -5.52
C SER A 167 1.31 10.31 -6.79
N SER A 168 0.01 10.64 -6.67
CA SER A 168 -0.92 10.79 -7.80
C SER A 168 -0.56 11.97 -8.73
N VAL A 169 0.18 12.96 -8.21
CA VAL A 169 0.68 14.13 -8.92
C VAL A 169 2.20 14.13 -9.06
N GLY A 170 2.84 12.98 -8.81
CA GLY A 170 4.27 12.78 -9.05
C GLY A 170 5.19 13.09 -7.86
N ALA A 171 4.65 13.28 -6.65
CA ALA A 171 5.43 13.56 -5.44
C ALA A 171 6.41 14.75 -5.61
N VAL A 172 5.98 15.78 -6.34
CA VAL A 172 6.72 17.05 -6.49
C VAL A 172 6.75 17.79 -5.15
N THR A 173 7.78 18.62 -4.93
CA THR A 173 8.01 19.33 -3.65
C THR A 173 7.77 20.84 -3.74
N ASP A 174 7.10 21.30 -4.81
CA ASP A 174 6.85 22.71 -5.13
C ASP A 174 5.42 23.00 -5.61
N LEU A 175 4.49 22.04 -5.50
CA LEU A 175 3.15 22.12 -6.11
C LEU A 175 2.28 23.30 -5.66
N ASP A 176 2.50 23.79 -4.44
CA ASP A 176 1.67 24.83 -3.81
C ASP A 176 2.55 25.75 -2.94
N LEU A 177 3.72 26.14 -3.46
CA LEU A 177 4.69 27.00 -2.76
C LEU A 177 4.61 28.49 -3.11
N ASP A 178 3.58 28.90 -3.85
CA ASP A 178 3.32 30.31 -4.19
C ASP A 178 2.78 31.13 -3.00
#